data_AF-A0A522DC30-F1
#
_entry.id   AF-A0A522DC30-F1
#
_cell.length_a   1.000
_cell.length_b   1.000
_cell.length_c   1.000
_cell.angle_alpha   90.00
_cell.angle_beta   90.00
_cell.angle_gamma   90.00
#
_symmetry.space_group_name_H-M   'P 1'
#
loop_
_entity.id
_entity.type
_entity.pdbx_description
1 polymer ?
#
loop_
_entity_poly.entity_id
_entity_poly.type
_entity_poly.pdbx_seq_one_letter_code
_entity_poly.pdbx_strand_id
1 'polypeptide(L)'
;MSLDFDRKDCFVVDGKLALPYTYFAGRMGSKFITTLRDEKKIMGVKCPVCNKVYVPPRQTCEIDMTDIRENWVELRNTGEVTNFTVIRYDDKHLPRKAPFILALVKLDGADSPFAHILEGIVPEEVTLGMRVEAVFAKATTSTILDIDHFEPARVSKVQVSEPAPRAQEHAAVPKSKEELDQDERRKAMSKKIIITAALAGAATMKNQNPAVPYSPQEFADDAYKCWKAGAAMVHVHAREDSGMATHDHGRIKDTHDAIREKCPDLIVNMSSAVGMGKTAEQRISQIIHVKPEMASLNTNTMNFSLVDRKSGKVFIDFVFENTFTMLQDFGKAMEEAGVKPEMELYDMGGLDNWALIAKQGFFTRPFNFNFVWGVAGGQAFRPDAFMTMKHALPEGANFTTCGVGTDQFPAITMSSLAGGHMRVGLEDNIRIPTGELAKGSYEQVEWAVKIAQIAGREVATPDEARAIMGLRKR
;
A
#
# COMPACT_ATOMS: atom_id res chain seq x y z
N MET A 1 -7.03 -14.06 -33.84
CA MET A 1 -7.31 -13.34 -35.10
C MET A 1 -6.03 -13.30 -35.93
N SER A 2 -5.84 -14.23 -36.86
CA SER A 2 -4.83 -14.06 -37.91
C SER A 2 -5.45 -13.13 -38.95
N LEU A 3 -4.98 -11.88 -38.99
CA LEU A 3 -5.34 -10.98 -40.07
C LEU A 3 -4.54 -11.42 -41.29
N ASP A 4 -5.22 -12.03 -42.27
CA ASP A 4 -4.69 -12.30 -43.60
C ASP A 4 -4.49 -10.97 -44.32
N PHE A 5 -3.31 -10.39 -44.19
CA PHE A 5 -2.88 -9.27 -45.02
C PHE A 5 -2.12 -9.80 -46.23
N ASP A 6 -2.43 -9.26 -47.41
CA ASP A 6 -1.66 -9.49 -48.62
C ASP A 6 -0.24 -8.91 -48.44
N ARG A 7 0.77 -9.79 -48.49
CA ARG A 7 2.18 -9.46 -48.28
C ARG A 7 3.01 -9.57 -49.56
N LYS A 8 2.38 -9.71 -50.74
CA LYS A 8 3.07 -10.00 -52.01
C LYS A 8 4.21 -9.03 -52.33
N ASP A 9 4.05 -7.76 -51.97
CA ASP A 9 5.01 -6.68 -52.24
C ASP A 9 5.70 -6.16 -50.97
N CYS A 10 5.55 -6.87 -49.84
CA CYS A 10 6.16 -6.48 -48.57
C CYS A 10 7.50 -7.19 -48.37
N PHE A 11 8.56 -6.41 -48.14
CA PHE A 11 9.80 -6.95 -47.58
C PHE A 11 9.60 -7.24 -46.09
N VAL A 12 9.31 -8.49 -45.75
CA VAL A 12 9.09 -8.95 -44.37
C VAL A 12 10.38 -9.54 -43.83
N VAL A 13 10.84 -9.01 -42.70
CA VAL A 13 11.94 -9.59 -41.93
C VAL A 13 11.37 -10.15 -40.64
N ASP A 14 11.31 -11.48 -40.52
CA ASP A 14 10.88 -12.16 -39.30
C ASP A 14 11.99 -12.06 -38.24
N GLY A 15 11.90 -11.03 -37.39
CA GLY A 15 12.78 -10.88 -36.23
C GLY A 15 12.33 -11.77 -35.08
N LYS A 16 13.18 -12.73 -34.66
CA LYS A 16 12.94 -13.51 -33.44
C LYS A 16 13.48 -12.72 -32.25
N LEU A 17 12.60 -11.99 -31.55
CA LEU A 17 12.96 -11.32 -30.30
C LEU A 17 13.12 -12.38 -29.20
N ALA A 18 14.36 -12.77 -28.89
CA ALA A 18 14.64 -13.48 -27.65
C ALA A 18 14.73 -12.44 -26.53
N LEU A 19 13.75 -12.42 -25.62
CA LEU A 19 13.85 -11.68 -24.37
C LEU A 19 14.54 -12.60 -23.36
N PRO A 20 15.86 -12.47 -23.12
CA PRO A 20 16.50 -13.22 -22.06
C PRO A 20 15.89 -12.75 -20.73
N TYR A 21 15.19 -13.64 -20.05
CA TYR A 21 14.67 -13.42 -18.71
C TYR A 21 15.32 -14.42 -17.76
N THR A 22 15.61 -13.98 -16.55
CA THR A 22 16.02 -14.86 -15.47
C THR A 22 14.84 -15.02 -14.53
N TYR A 23 14.37 -16.25 -14.34
CA TYR A 23 13.30 -16.57 -13.40
C TYR A 23 13.88 -17.27 -12.18
N PHE A 24 13.66 -16.68 -11.00
CA PHE A 24 13.99 -17.32 -9.74
C PHE A 24 12.74 -18.01 -9.19
N ALA A 25 12.75 -19.34 -9.11
CA ALA A 25 11.63 -20.15 -8.62
C ALA A 25 11.32 -19.97 -7.12
N GLY A 26 12.01 -19.05 -6.43
CA GLY A 26 11.96 -18.89 -4.98
C GLY A 26 12.73 -20.00 -4.27
N ARG A 27 13.07 -19.82 -2.98
CA ARG A 27 13.85 -20.81 -2.21
C ARG A 27 13.11 -22.16 -2.10
N MET A 28 11.80 -22.09 -1.83
CA MET A 28 10.94 -23.27 -1.71
C MET A 28 10.75 -23.97 -3.05
N GLY A 29 10.40 -23.22 -4.10
CA GLY A 29 10.24 -23.77 -5.45
C GLY A 29 11.55 -24.32 -6.01
N SER A 30 12.70 -23.68 -5.70
CA SER A 30 14.01 -24.20 -6.09
C SER A 30 14.27 -25.56 -5.48
N LYS A 31 14.14 -25.71 -4.15
CA LYS A 31 14.33 -27.01 -3.49
C LYS A 31 13.36 -28.07 -4.00
N PHE A 32 12.09 -27.71 -4.16
CA PHE A 32 11.07 -28.60 -4.72
C PHE A 32 11.44 -29.11 -6.11
N ILE A 33 11.75 -28.20 -7.04
CA ILE A 33 12.11 -28.54 -8.41
C ILE A 33 13.42 -29.36 -8.43
N THR A 34 14.43 -29.00 -7.64
CA THR A 34 15.68 -29.76 -7.60
C THR A 34 15.48 -31.17 -7.03
N THR A 35 14.62 -31.36 -6.02
CA THR A 35 14.37 -32.71 -5.49
C THR A 35 13.55 -33.57 -6.45
N LEU A 36 12.64 -32.97 -7.22
CA LEU A 36 11.95 -33.68 -8.31
C LEU A 36 12.96 -34.10 -9.41
N ARG A 37 13.80 -33.15 -9.84
CA ARG A 37 14.77 -33.33 -10.91
C ARG A 37 15.86 -34.35 -10.57
N ASP A 38 16.50 -34.15 -9.42
CA ASP A 38 17.76 -34.82 -9.08
C ASP A 38 17.50 -36.11 -8.29
N GLU A 39 16.44 -36.16 -7.48
CA GLU A 39 16.16 -37.28 -6.57
C GLU A 39 14.89 -38.06 -6.91
N LYS A 40 14.04 -37.55 -7.82
CA LYS A 40 12.70 -38.11 -8.10
C LYS A 40 11.85 -38.27 -6.84
N LYS A 41 11.94 -37.28 -5.95
CA LYS A 41 11.22 -37.21 -4.68
C LYS A 41 10.31 -36.00 -4.62
N ILE A 42 9.08 -36.22 -4.16
CA ILE A 42 8.14 -35.12 -3.91
C ILE A 42 8.28 -34.67 -2.46
N MET A 43 8.70 -33.42 -2.29
CA MET A 43 8.90 -32.83 -0.97
C MET A 43 7.79 -31.83 -0.67
N GLY A 44 7.23 -31.93 0.54
CA GLY A 44 6.29 -30.97 1.10
C GLY A 44 6.89 -30.24 2.30
N VAL A 45 6.12 -29.33 2.88
CA VAL A 45 6.47 -28.65 4.13
C VAL A 45 5.38 -28.77 5.18
N LYS A 46 5.77 -29.15 6.40
CA LYS A 46 4.86 -29.39 7.53
C LYS A 46 4.83 -28.19 8.46
N CYS A 47 3.63 -27.75 8.84
CA CYS A 47 3.48 -26.80 9.92
C CYS A 47 3.68 -27.47 11.29
N PRO A 48 4.56 -26.96 12.16
CA PRO A 48 4.78 -27.53 13.49
C PRO A 48 3.67 -27.16 14.49
N VAL A 49 2.81 -26.19 14.14
CA VAL A 49 1.72 -25.70 14.99
C VAL A 49 0.42 -26.44 14.64
N CYS A 50 -0.15 -26.26 13.44
CA CYS A 50 -1.37 -26.95 13.04
C CYS A 50 -1.17 -28.36 12.44
N ASN A 51 0.07 -28.84 12.30
CA ASN A 51 0.43 -30.13 11.70
C ASN A 51 0.12 -30.34 10.22
N LYS A 52 -0.48 -29.36 9.53
CA LYS A 52 -0.75 -29.48 8.08
C LYS A 52 0.52 -29.60 7.25
N VAL A 53 0.47 -30.42 6.20
CA VAL A 53 1.55 -30.63 5.23
C VAL A 53 1.17 -30.08 3.86
N TYR A 54 2.01 -29.24 3.27
CA TYR A 54 1.73 -28.55 2.02
C TYR A 54 2.60 -29.00 0.85
N VAL A 55 1.94 -29.25 -0.28
CA VAL A 55 2.50 -29.46 -1.62
C VAL A 55 1.59 -28.75 -2.66
N PRO A 56 2.12 -27.89 -3.55
CA PRO A 56 3.53 -27.50 -3.64
C PRO A 56 3.97 -26.76 -2.37
N PRO A 57 5.25 -26.84 -2.00
CA PRO A 57 5.72 -26.31 -0.74
C PRO A 57 5.61 -24.79 -0.74
N ARG A 58 5.25 -24.26 0.42
CA ARG A 58 5.10 -22.83 0.66
C ARG A 58 5.87 -22.43 1.89
N GLN A 59 6.19 -21.15 1.95
CA GLN A 59 7.01 -20.62 3.03
C GLN A 59 6.23 -20.46 4.34
N THR A 60 4.94 -20.11 4.26
CA THR A 60 4.09 -19.86 5.42
C THR A 60 2.86 -20.75 5.43
N CYS A 61 2.44 -21.18 6.62
CA CYS A 61 1.18 -21.89 6.82
C CYS A 61 -0.02 -20.93 6.64
N GLU A 62 -1.06 -21.33 5.89
CA GLU A 62 -2.26 -20.47 5.71
C GLU A 62 -3.13 -20.35 6.96
N ILE A 63 -3.04 -21.30 7.89
CA ILE A 63 -3.92 -21.34 9.07
C ILE A 63 -3.36 -20.44 10.16
N ASP A 64 -2.12 -20.73 10.57
CA ASP A 64 -1.51 -20.12 11.74
C ASP A 64 -0.40 -19.12 11.37
N MET A 65 -0.09 -18.97 10.08
CA MET A 65 0.91 -18.05 9.56
C MET A 65 2.33 -18.32 10.10
N THR A 66 2.58 -19.51 10.65
CA THR A 66 3.91 -19.97 11.04
C THR A 66 4.77 -20.08 9.79
N ASP A 67 6.03 -19.68 9.91
CA ASP A 67 7.02 -19.97 8.90
C ASP A 67 7.39 -21.45 8.93
N ILE A 68 7.19 -22.13 7.81
CA ILE A 68 7.33 -23.58 7.68
C ILE A 68 8.40 -23.96 6.66
N ARG A 69 9.20 -22.98 6.21
CA ARG A 69 10.12 -23.11 5.07
C ARG A 69 11.23 -24.15 5.29
N GLU A 70 11.60 -24.42 6.53
CA GLU A 70 12.65 -25.38 6.89
C GLU A 70 12.08 -26.76 7.28
N ASN A 71 10.77 -26.87 7.48
CA ASN A 71 10.12 -28.08 7.98
C ASN A 71 9.75 -29.04 6.84
N TRP A 72 10.76 -29.40 6.03
CA TRP A 72 10.60 -30.28 4.89
C TRP A 72 10.27 -31.70 5.32
N VAL A 73 9.31 -32.29 4.61
CA VAL A 73 8.91 -33.69 4.77
C VAL A 73 8.83 -34.35 3.41
N GLU A 74 9.33 -35.57 3.31
CA GLU A 74 9.18 -36.40 2.11
C GLU A 74 7.74 -36.92 2.04
N LEU A 75 7.10 -36.76 0.88
CA LEU A 75 5.75 -37.27 0.62
C LEU A 75 5.83 -38.56 -0.19
N ARG A 76 4.78 -39.37 -0.13
CA ARG A 76 4.67 -40.54 -1.01
C ARG A 76 4.37 -40.09 -2.44
N ASN A 77 4.79 -40.90 -3.41
CA ASN A 77 4.47 -40.70 -4.82
C ASN A 77 3.03 -41.10 -5.17
N THR A 78 2.29 -41.68 -4.22
CA THR A 78 0.89 -42.06 -4.34
C THR A 78 -0.04 -40.99 -3.77
N GLY A 79 -1.25 -40.88 -4.32
CA GLY A 79 -2.26 -39.93 -3.87
C GLY A 79 -3.65 -40.24 -4.41
N GLU A 80 -4.56 -39.29 -4.28
CA GLU A 80 -5.92 -39.37 -4.80
C GLU A 80 -6.30 -38.14 -5.63
N VAL A 81 -7.18 -38.34 -6.61
CA VAL A 81 -7.79 -37.25 -7.40
C VAL A 81 -8.90 -36.59 -6.59
N THR A 82 -8.72 -35.34 -6.21
CA THR A 82 -9.74 -34.56 -5.46
C THR A 82 -10.67 -33.74 -6.37
N ASN A 83 -10.22 -33.41 -7.58
CA ASN A 83 -10.99 -32.70 -8.60
C ASN A 83 -10.29 -32.87 -9.97
N PHE A 84 -10.98 -32.65 -11.09
CA PHE A 84 -10.35 -32.65 -12.41
C PHE A 84 -11.12 -31.85 -13.46
N THR A 85 -10.45 -31.52 -14.55
CA THR A 85 -11.07 -30.97 -15.76
C THR A 85 -10.44 -31.59 -17.02
N VAL A 86 -11.18 -31.60 -18.12
CA VAL A 86 -10.73 -32.13 -19.42
C VAL A 86 -10.52 -30.97 -20.37
N ILE A 87 -9.26 -30.76 -20.76
CA ILE A 87 -8.89 -29.74 -21.75
C ILE A 87 -9.15 -30.30 -23.14
N ARG A 88 -9.96 -29.61 -23.94
CA ARG A 88 -10.43 -30.07 -25.26
C ARG A 88 -10.02 -29.17 -26.44
N TYR A 89 -9.13 -28.21 -26.21
CA TYR A 89 -8.62 -27.31 -27.24
C TYR A 89 -7.09 -27.30 -27.22
N ASP A 90 -6.49 -27.09 -28.39
CA ASP A 90 -5.05 -26.95 -28.54
C ASP A 90 -4.64 -25.48 -28.51
N ASP A 91 -3.55 -25.20 -27.80
CA ASP A 91 -2.83 -23.92 -27.80
C ASP A 91 -1.33 -24.21 -27.71
N LYS A 92 -0.49 -23.35 -28.29
CA LYS A 92 0.97 -23.48 -28.31
C LYS A 92 1.60 -23.47 -26.92
N HIS A 93 0.90 -22.93 -25.92
CA HIS A 93 1.39 -22.82 -24.54
C HIS A 93 0.99 -23.99 -23.63
N LEU A 94 0.15 -24.92 -24.10
CA LEU A 94 -0.30 -26.05 -23.28
C LEU A 94 0.76 -27.16 -23.21
N PRO A 95 0.88 -27.86 -22.07
CA PRO A 95 1.91 -28.89 -21.86
C PRO A 95 1.61 -30.21 -22.57
N ARG A 96 0.38 -30.39 -23.05
CA ARG A 96 -0.13 -31.57 -23.76
C ARG A 96 -1.09 -31.15 -24.86
N LYS A 97 -1.21 -31.98 -25.90
CA LYS A 97 -2.25 -31.83 -26.92
C LYS A 97 -3.59 -32.26 -26.37
N ALA A 98 -4.65 -31.58 -26.78
CA ALA A 98 -6.00 -31.98 -26.44
C ALA A 98 -6.40 -33.30 -27.14
N PRO A 99 -7.27 -34.11 -26.51
CA PRO A 99 -7.77 -33.95 -25.15
C PRO A 99 -6.79 -34.49 -24.09
N PHE A 100 -6.63 -33.78 -22.97
CA PHE A 100 -5.90 -34.29 -21.80
C PHE A 100 -6.57 -33.86 -20.49
N ILE A 101 -6.25 -34.56 -19.40
CA ILE A 101 -6.86 -34.33 -18.08
C ILE A 101 -5.91 -33.53 -17.20
N LEU A 102 -6.41 -32.47 -16.59
CA LEU A 102 -5.74 -31.74 -15.52
C LEU A 102 -6.46 -32.04 -14.21
N ALA A 103 -5.79 -32.73 -13.29
CA ALA A 103 -6.34 -33.19 -12.02
C ALA A 103 -5.73 -32.42 -10.83
N LEU A 104 -6.52 -32.13 -9.81
CA LEU A 104 -6.04 -31.77 -8.48
C LEU A 104 -5.73 -33.05 -7.70
N VAL A 105 -4.45 -33.35 -7.54
CA VAL A 105 -3.96 -34.55 -6.84
C VAL A 105 -3.54 -34.19 -5.43
N LYS A 106 -4.11 -34.90 -4.44
CA LYS A 106 -3.68 -34.85 -3.04
C LYS A 106 -2.81 -36.06 -2.74
N LEU A 107 -1.53 -35.83 -2.46
CA LEU A 107 -0.58 -36.91 -2.14
C LEU A 107 -0.81 -37.48 -0.74
N ASP A 108 -0.47 -38.75 -0.56
CA ASP A 108 -0.50 -39.36 0.77
C ASP A 108 0.53 -38.69 1.68
N GLY A 109 0.08 -38.26 2.85
CA GLY A 109 0.88 -37.47 3.79
C GLY A 109 0.81 -35.96 3.57
N ALA A 110 0.09 -35.49 2.54
CA ALA A 110 -0.19 -34.07 2.32
C ALA A 110 -1.64 -33.69 2.68
N ASP A 111 -1.84 -32.44 3.05
CA ASP A 111 -3.15 -31.84 3.33
C ASP A 111 -3.66 -30.98 2.16
N SER A 112 -2.76 -30.46 1.32
CA SER A 112 -3.12 -29.66 0.14
C SER A 112 -3.02 -30.47 -1.16
N PRO A 113 -4.00 -30.35 -2.08
CA PRO A 113 -3.87 -30.85 -3.43
C PRO A 113 -3.12 -29.87 -4.33
N PHE A 114 -2.57 -30.36 -5.44
CA PHE A 114 -1.98 -29.53 -6.49
C PHE A 114 -2.38 -30.02 -7.88
N ALA A 115 -2.41 -29.09 -8.84
CA ALA A 115 -2.79 -29.41 -10.21
C ALA A 115 -1.65 -30.10 -10.95
N HIS A 116 -1.93 -31.25 -11.56
CA HIS A 116 -1.01 -31.95 -12.43
C HIS A 116 -1.72 -32.78 -13.51
N ILE A 117 -0.97 -33.22 -14.51
CA ILE A 117 -1.51 -34.00 -15.64
C ILE A 117 -1.86 -35.41 -15.16
N LEU A 118 -3.03 -35.93 -15.56
CA LEU A 118 -3.45 -37.32 -15.39
C LEU A 118 -3.48 -38.01 -16.75
N GLU A 119 -2.73 -39.10 -16.89
CA GLU A 119 -2.71 -39.95 -18.09
C GLU A 119 -2.95 -41.43 -17.72
N GLY A 120 -2.91 -42.33 -18.71
CA GLY A 120 -3.17 -43.76 -18.50
C GLY A 120 -4.63 -44.13 -18.26
N ILE A 121 -5.55 -43.17 -18.43
CA ILE A 121 -6.99 -43.34 -18.29
C ILE A 121 -7.75 -42.45 -19.28
N VAL A 122 -8.89 -42.94 -19.77
CA VAL A 122 -9.78 -42.13 -20.63
C VAL A 122 -10.57 -41.12 -19.77
N PRO A 123 -10.81 -39.89 -20.26
CA PRO A 123 -11.47 -38.83 -19.47
C PRO A 123 -12.81 -39.23 -18.84
N GLU A 124 -13.55 -40.13 -19.49
CA GLU A 124 -14.87 -40.62 -19.06
C GLU A 124 -14.80 -41.54 -17.85
N GLU A 125 -13.64 -42.14 -17.57
CA GLU A 125 -13.44 -43.10 -16.47
C GLU A 125 -12.84 -42.46 -15.21
N VAL A 126 -12.47 -41.17 -15.27
CA VAL A 126 -11.91 -40.45 -14.12
C VAL A 126 -12.98 -40.24 -13.05
N THR A 127 -12.67 -40.64 -11.82
CA THR A 127 -13.56 -40.48 -10.66
C THR A 127 -12.83 -39.76 -9.52
N LEU A 128 -13.59 -39.00 -8.72
CA LEU A 128 -13.05 -38.41 -7.50
C LEU A 128 -12.71 -39.51 -6.49
N GLY A 129 -11.59 -39.36 -5.78
CA GLY A 129 -11.03 -40.36 -4.89
C GLY A 129 -10.21 -41.47 -5.60
N MET A 130 -10.11 -41.43 -6.94
CA MET A 130 -9.28 -42.37 -7.69
C MET A 130 -7.84 -42.32 -7.21
N ARG A 131 -7.28 -43.50 -6.91
CA ARG A 131 -5.90 -43.66 -6.47
C ARG A 131 -4.96 -43.52 -7.66
N VAL A 132 -3.95 -42.68 -7.51
CA VAL A 132 -2.97 -42.37 -8.54
C VAL A 132 -1.54 -42.42 -8.01
N GLU A 133 -0.59 -42.62 -8.90
CA GLU A 133 0.84 -42.65 -8.60
C GLU A 133 1.60 -41.76 -9.60
N ALA A 134 2.61 -41.05 -9.09
CA ALA A 134 3.43 -40.14 -9.88
C ALA A 134 4.37 -40.92 -10.80
N VAL A 135 4.34 -40.60 -12.10
CA VAL A 135 5.31 -41.06 -13.10
C VAL A 135 6.28 -39.93 -13.36
N PHE A 136 7.56 -40.14 -13.03
CA PHE A 136 8.61 -39.15 -13.25
C PHE A 136 9.12 -39.17 -14.69
N ALA A 137 9.42 -37.98 -15.22
CA ALA A 137 9.91 -37.84 -16.58
C ALA A 137 11.23 -38.59 -16.80
N LYS A 138 11.40 -39.15 -18.01
CA LYS A 138 12.66 -39.80 -18.41
C LYS A 138 13.80 -38.79 -18.58
N ALA A 139 13.48 -37.61 -19.10
CA ALA A 139 14.40 -36.49 -19.26
C ALA A 139 13.88 -35.31 -18.44
N THR A 140 14.74 -34.74 -17.61
CA THR A 140 14.37 -33.66 -16.72
C THR A 140 14.29 -32.31 -17.42
N THR A 141 13.28 -31.53 -17.08
CA THR A 141 12.93 -30.21 -17.57
C THR A 141 13.29 -29.08 -16.59
N SER A 142 13.64 -29.39 -15.33
CA SER A 142 13.79 -28.39 -14.26
C SER A 142 12.50 -27.58 -14.03
N THR A 143 11.36 -28.24 -14.19
CA THR A 143 10.03 -27.67 -13.92
C THR A 143 9.20 -28.69 -13.13
N ILE A 144 7.96 -28.34 -12.77
CA ILE A 144 7.04 -29.30 -12.17
C ILE A 144 6.75 -30.51 -13.08
N LEU A 145 7.00 -30.40 -14.39
CA LEU A 145 6.90 -31.50 -15.36
C LEU A 145 8.00 -32.57 -15.21
N ASP A 146 8.89 -32.45 -14.23
CA ASP A 146 9.75 -33.56 -13.80
C ASP A 146 8.94 -34.69 -13.14
N ILE A 147 7.74 -34.36 -12.63
CA ILE A 147 6.61 -35.29 -12.62
C ILE A 147 5.99 -35.22 -14.01
N ASP A 148 6.11 -36.25 -14.84
CA ASP A 148 5.58 -36.20 -16.20
C ASP A 148 4.05 -36.21 -16.19
N HIS A 149 3.47 -37.14 -15.43
CA HIS A 149 2.03 -37.25 -15.19
C HIS A 149 1.77 -38.09 -13.93
N PHE A 150 0.52 -38.13 -13.48
CA PHE A 150 0.00 -39.16 -12.60
C PHE A 150 -0.75 -40.20 -13.43
N GLU A 151 -0.67 -41.47 -13.04
CA GLU A 151 -1.46 -42.57 -13.62
C GLU A 151 -2.22 -43.34 -12.53
N PRO A 152 -3.30 -44.08 -12.83
CA PRO A 152 -4.01 -44.89 -11.84
C PRO A 152 -3.07 -45.88 -11.11
N ALA A 153 -3.04 -45.81 -9.77
CA ALA A 153 -2.13 -46.60 -8.96
C ALA A 153 -2.49 -48.09 -9.00
N ARG A 154 -1.49 -48.96 -9.19
CA ARG A 154 -1.68 -50.41 -9.09
C ARG A 154 -1.82 -50.79 -7.61
N VAL A 155 -3.01 -51.28 -7.24
CA VAL A 155 -3.35 -51.64 -5.86
C VAL A 155 -2.34 -52.65 -5.29
N SER A 156 -1.49 -52.23 -4.37
CA SER A 156 -0.72 -53.12 -3.50
C SER A 156 -0.90 -52.68 -2.04
N LYS A 157 -1.12 -53.67 -1.15
CA LYS A 157 -1.61 -53.51 0.22
C LYS A 157 -0.65 -52.68 1.10
N VAL A 158 -1.16 -51.67 1.79
CA VAL A 158 -0.40 -50.76 2.67
C VAL A 158 -0.27 -51.32 4.09
N GLN A 159 0.93 -51.27 4.67
CA GLN A 159 1.21 -51.35 6.11
C GLN A 159 1.47 -49.95 6.70
N VAL A 160 1.10 -49.75 7.98
CA VAL A 160 1.18 -48.47 8.72
C VAL A 160 2.11 -48.63 9.93
N SER A 161 2.94 -47.62 10.23
CA SER A 161 3.73 -47.52 11.47
C SER A 161 3.65 -46.11 12.08
N GLU A 162 3.65 -46.06 13.42
CA GLU A 162 3.38 -44.88 14.27
C GLU A 162 4.60 -43.94 14.53
N PRO A 163 4.41 -42.69 15.00
CA PRO A 163 5.45 -41.67 15.10
C PRO A 163 6.14 -41.56 16.48
N ALA A 164 7.42 -41.18 16.47
CA ALA A 164 8.31 -41.02 17.63
C ALA A 164 8.25 -39.61 18.30
N PRO A 165 8.71 -39.46 19.57
CA PRO A 165 8.45 -38.27 20.39
C PRO A 165 9.48 -37.13 20.27
N ARG A 166 9.03 -35.91 20.65
CA ARG A 166 9.67 -34.59 20.53
C ARG A 166 10.87 -34.35 21.47
N ALA A 167 11.89 -33.63 20.98
CA ALA A 167 13.02 -33.10 21.76
C ALA A 167 12.95 -31.56 21.94
N GLN A 168 13.67 -31.09 22.97
CA GLN A 168 13.54 -29.84 23.73
C GLN A 168 14.05 -28.54 23.07
N GLU A 169 13.58 -27.42 23.62
CA GLU A 169 13.80 -26.02 23.24
C GLU A 169 15.26 -25.55 23.32
N HIS A 170 15.71 -24.80 22.31
CA HIS A 170 16.97 -24.05 22.31
C HIS A 170 16.73 -22.54 22.19
N ALA A 171 17.61 -21.79 22.85
CA ALA A 171 17.58 -20.34 23.05
C ALA A 171 17.56 -19.49 21.77
N ALA A 172 17.05 -18.26 21.90
CA ALA A 172 16.66 -17.36 20.81
C ALA A 172 17.79 -17.06 19.80
N VAL A 173 17.52 -17.40 18.53
CA VAL A 173 18.35 -17.10 17.37
C VAL A 173 18.01 -15.69 16.83
N PRO A 174 18.98 -14.90 16.34
CA PRO A 174 18.72 -13.55 15.82
C PRO A 174 17.83 -13.60 14.58
N LYS A 175 16.85 -12.69 14.51
CA LYS A 175 15.84 -12.61 13.44
C LYS A 175 16.48 -12.44 12.05
N SER A 176 16.00 -13.22 11.10
CA SER A 176 16.35 -13.15 9.69
C SER A 176 15.69 -11.94 8.99
N LYS A 177 16.25 -11.49 7.86
CA LYS A 177 15.74 -10.36 7.07
C LYS A 177 14.26 -10.51 6.65
N GLU A 178 13.80 -11.74 6.53
CA GLU A 178 12.44 -12.05 6.10
C GLU A 178 11.44 -12.07 7.27
N GLU A 179 11.91 -12.37 8.49
CA GLU A 179 11.17 -12.12 9.74
C GLU A 179 11.07 -10.62 10.02
N LEU A 180 12.09 -9.83 9.64
CA LEU A 180 12.02 -8.37 9.69
C LEU A 180 10.97 -7.83 8.71
N ASP A 181 10.91 -8.32 7.46
CA ASP A 181 9.92 -7.88 6.46
C ASP A 181 8.47 -8.31 6.77
N GLN A 182 8.26 -9.50 7.36
CA GLN A 182 6.93 -9.95 7.82
C GLN A 182 6.50 -9.23 9.10
N ASP A 183 7.43 -8.95 10.02
CA ASP A 183 7.18 -8.05 11.14
C ASP A 183 6.83 -6.66 10.62
N GLU A 184 7.47 -6.16 9.56
CA GLU A 184 7.13 -4.87 8.96
C GLU A 184 5.73 -4.85 8.34
N ARG A 185 5.29 -5.92 7.66
CA ARG A 185 3.94 -6.01 7.09
C ARG A 185 2.86 -6.19 8.15
N ARG A 186 3.09 -7.02 9.17
CA ARG A 186 2.20 -7.10 10.35
C ARG A 186 2.18 -5.79 11.11
N LYS A 187 3.32 -5.13 11.29
CA LYS A 187 3.40 -3.77 11.83
C LYS A 187 2.64 -2.77 10.95
N ALA A 188 2.70 -2.86 9.62
CA ALA A 188 2.01 -1.95 8.72
C ALA A 188 0.48 -2.09 8.79
N MET A 189 -0.04 -3.32 8.88
CA MET A 189 -1.47 -3.61 9.05
C MET A 189 -1.95 -3.45 10.51
N SER A 190 -1.08 -3.65 11.51
CA SER A 190 -1.36 -3.37 12.93
C SER A 190 -1.12 -1.90 13.30
N LYS A 191 -0.52 -1.11 12.41
CA LYS A 191 -0.31 0.32 12.64
C LYS A 191 -1.64 1.02 12.48
N LYS A 192 -2.08 1.58 13.61
CA LYS A 192 -3.23 2.47 13.65
C LYS A 192 -3.11 3.55 12.58
N ILE A 193 -4.24 3.87 11.96
CA ILE A 193 -4.30 4.84 10.88
C ILE A 193 -4.63 6.22 11.42
N ILE A 194 -3.78 7.19 11.10
CA ILE A 194 -4.02 8.60 11.41
C ILE A 194 -4.98 9.14 10.36
N ILE A 195 -6.02 9.83 10.82
CA ILE A 195 -6.92 10.61 9.98
C ILE A 195 -6.69 12.08 10.28
N THR A 196 -6.30 12.83 9.26
CA THR A 196 -6.14 14.28 9.28
C THR A 196 -7.34 14.94 8.63
N ALA A 197 -7.94 15.93 9.31
CA ALA A 197 -8.98 16.77 8.73
C ALA A 197 -8.41 18.14 8.31
N ALA A 198 -8.23 18.37 7.01
CA ALA A 198 -7.84 19.64 6.43
C ALA A 198 -9.07 20.55 6.28
N LEU A 199 -9.18 21.55 7.15
CA LEU A 199 -10.46 22.19 7.42
C LEU A 199 -10.92 23.11 6.29
N ALA A 200 -10.17 24.16 5.96
CA ALA A 200 -10.63 25.18 5.01
C ALA A 200 -9.70 25.41 3.82
N GLY A 201 -8.39 25.14 3.95
CA GLY A 201 -7.39 25.54 2.97
C GLY A 201 -7.29 27.04 2.77
N ALA A 202 -6.71 27.44 1.64
CA ALA A 202 -6.66 28.81 1.18
C ALA A 202 -7.61 29.11 0.00
N ALA A 203 -8.06 28.07 -0.72
CA ALA A 203 -8.79 28.22 -1.98
C ALA A 203 -10.31 28.00 -1.86
N THR A 204 -10.75 27.10 -0.97
CA THR A 204 -12.19 26.79 -0.81
C THR A 204 -12.91 27.92 -0.08
N MET A 205 -14.07 28.32 -0.60
CA MET A 205 -14.85 29.46 -0.09
C MET A 205 -16.29 29.07 0.26
N LYS A 206 -16.95 29.84 1.15
CA LYS A 206 -18.32 29.59 1.63
C LYS A 206 -19.38 29.56 0.52
N ASN A 207 -19.15 30.26 -0.59
CA ASN A 207 -20.04 30.22 -1.75
C ASN A 207 -20.00 28.87 -2.48
N GLN A 208 -18.95 28.06 -2.29
CA GLN A 208 -18.84 26.70 -2.83
C GLN A 208 -19.39 25.67 -1.83
N ASN A 209 -19.12 25.87 -0.53
CA ASN A 209 -19.71 25.09 0.55
C ASN A 209 -19.86 25.95 1.83
N PRO A 210 -21.08 26.18 2.34
CA PRO A 210 -21.31 27.07 3.48
C PRO A 210 -20.68 26.60 4.80
N ALA A 211 -20.27 25.33 4.89
CA ALA A 211 -19.64 24.77 6.08
C ALA A 211 -18.14 25.12 6.23
N VAL A 212 -17.53 25.79 5.24
CA VAL A 212 -16.12 26.19 5.30
C VAL A 212 -15.92 27.20 6.45
N PRO A 213 -15.05 26.91 7.44
CA PRO A 213 -14.86 27.80 8.59
C PRO A 213 -14.01 29.02 8.23
N TYR A 214 -14.40 30.22 8.67
CA TYR A 214 -13.65 31.47 8.49
C TYR A 214 -13.14 32.02 9.83
N SER A 215 -13.98 32.06 10.86
CA SER A 215 -13.61 32.60 12.17
C SER A 215 -12.91 31.56 13.06
N PRO A 216 -12.08 31.99 14.04
CA PRO A 216 -11.47 31.10 15.03
C PRO A 216 -12.46 30.12 15.70
N GLN A 217 -13.66 30.61 16.04
CA GLN A 217 -14.68 29.77 16.66
C GLN A 217 -15.25 28.72 15.70
N GLU A 218 -15.48 29.08 14.43
CA GLU A 218 -15.91 28.10 13.42
C GLU A 218 -14.85 27.01 13.19
N PHE A 219 -13.56 27.39 13.19
CA PHE A 219 -12.46 26.44 13.12
C PHE A 219 -12.45 25.50 14.33
N ALA A 220 -12.60 26.03 15.55
CA ALA A 220 -12.68 25.23 16.76
C ALA A 220 -13.89 24.28 16.75
N ASP A 221 -15.04 24.73 16.25
CA ASP A 221 -16.27 23.94 16.15
C ASP A 221 -16.14 22.79 15.14
N ASP A 222 -15.59 23.05 13.94
CA ASP A 222 -15.38 22.02 12.94
C ASP A 222 -14.28 21.04 13.37
N ALA A 223 -13.19 21.53 13.97
CA ALA A 223 -12.14 20.69 14.54
C ALA A 223 -12.68 19.74 15.63
N TYR A 224 -13.55 20.25 16.52
CA TYR A 224 -14.20 19.43 17.55
C TYR A 224 -15.05 18.31 16.95
N LYS A 225 -15.85 18.62 15.92
CA LYS A 225 -16.65 17.60 15.23
C LYS A 225 -15.76 16.57 14.53
N CYS A 226 -14.67 17.00 13.89
CA CYS A 226 -13.71 16.10 13.26
C CYS A 226 -13.05 15.17 14.28
N TRP A 227 -12.62 15.71 15.43
CA TRP A 227 -12.06 14.92 16.51
C TRP A 227 -13.04 13.88 17.03
N LYS A 228 -14.30 14.28 17.28
CA LYS A 228 -15.38 13.36 17.68
C LYS A 228 -15.68 12.30 16.63
N ALA A 229 -15.50 12.61 15.35
CA ALA A 229 -15.67 11.67 14.25
C ALA A 229 -14.48 10.71 14.07
N GLY A 230 -13.33 10.96 14.71
CA GLY A 230 -12.15 10.09 14.67
C GLY A 230 -10.89 10.70 14.09
N ALA A 231 -10.85 12.01 13.81
CA ALA A 231 -9.63 12.68 13.39
C ALA A 231 -8.65 12.79 14.57
N ALA A 232 -7.40 12.42 14.34
CA ALA A 232 -6.31 12.58 15.32
C ALA A 232 -5.57 13.91 15.14
N MET A 233 -5.71 14.51 13.97
CA MET A 233 -5.04 15.75 13.57
C MET A 233 -5.97 16.61 12.71
N VAL A 234 -5.81 17.93 12.81
CA VAL A 234 -6.38 18.89 11.86
C VAL A 234 -5.27 19.63 11.14
N HIS A 235 -5.48 19.93 9.86
CA HIS A 235 -4.62 20.83 9.09
C HIS A 235 -5.34 22.17 8.88
N VAL A 236 -4.64 23.27 9.15
CA VAL A 236 -5.26 24.59 9.33
C VAL A 236 -4.58 25.66 8.49
N HIS A 237 -5.41 26.42 7.79
CA HIS A 237 -5.11 27.73 7.22
C HIS A 237 -6.05 28.75 7.88
N ALA A 238 -5.52 29.70 8.66
CA ALA A 238 -6.36 30.75 9.23
C ALA A 238 -6.90 31.67 8.13
N ARG A 239 -8.10 32.21 8.38
CA ARG A 239 -8.84 33.03 7.44
C ARG A 239 -9.16 34.39 8.07
N GLU A 240 -9.28 35.41 7.23
CA GLU A 240 -9.93 36.66 7.57
C GLU A 240 -11.46 36.47 7.56
N ASP A 241 -12.21 37.43 8.10
CA ASP A 241 -13.68 37.39 8.08
C ASP A 241 -14.24 37.45 6.65
N SER A 242 -13.44 37.96 5.69
CA SER A 242 -13.72 37.92 4.25
C SER A 242 -13.64 36.52 3.64
N GLY A 243 -13.03 35.56 4.35
CA GLY A 243 -12.70 34.24 3.85
C GLY A 243 -11.36 34.17 3.14
N MET A 244 -10.61 35.27 3.00
CA MET A 244 -9.25 35.21 2.44
C MET A 244 -8.27 34.58 3.44
N ALA A 245 -7.27 33.86 2.95
CA ALA A 245 -6.22 33.34 3.82
C ALA A 245 -5.37 34.47 4.41
N THR A 246 -5.08 34.40 5.70
CA THR A 246 -4.36 35.46 6.43
C THR A 246 -2.95 35.04 6.84
N HIS A 247 -2.06 36.03 6.92
CA HIS A 247 -0.71 35.91 7.49
C HIS A 247 -0.59 36.69 8.82
N ASP A 248 -1.72 37.21 9.33
CA ASP A 248 -1.77 37.97 10.57
C ASP A 248 -1.52 37.04 11.78
N HIS A 249 -0.44 37.29 12.51
CA HIS A 249 -0.02 36.46 13.64
C HIS A 249 -1.10 36.34 14.72
N GLY A 250 -1.80 37.44 15.02
CA GLY A 250 -2.86 37.47 16.03
C GLY A 250 -4.01 36.55 15.64
N ARG A 251 -4.60 36.74 14.45
CA ARG A 251 -5.70 35.91 13.94
C ARG A 251 -5.33 34.43 13.84
N ILE A 252 -4.10 34.14 13.41
CA ILE A 252 -3.60 32.76 13.32
C ILE A 252 -3.48 32.13 14.71
N LYS A 253 -2.89 32.87 15.67
CA LYS A 253 -2.78 32.42 17.06
C LYS A 253 -4.13 32.21 17.70
N ASP A 254 -5.09 33.13 17.51
CA ASP A 254 -6.46 33.01 18.02
C ASP A 254 -7.14 31.76 17.46
N THR A 255 -6.96 31.46 16.17
CA THR A 255 -7.51 30.25 15.53
C THR A 255 -6.90 28.98 16.12
N HIS A 256 -5.59 28.94 16.26
CA HIS A 256 -4.88 27.81 16.86
C HIS A 256 -5.29 27.59 18.33
N ASP A 257 -5.33 28.65 19.12
CA ASP A 257 -5.65 28.59 20.55
C ASP A 257 -7.11 28.19 20.77
N ALA A 258 -8.05 28.70 19.96
CA ALA A 258 -9.45 28.31 20.03
C ALA A 258 -9.64 26.79 19.76
N ILE A 259 -8.92 26.23 18.79
CA ILE A 259 -8.94 24.77 18.54
C ILE A 259 -8.38 24.02 19.75
N ARG A 260 -7.23 24.45 20.29
CA ARG A 260 -6.59 23.78 21.43
C ARG A 260 -7.40 23.88 22.72
N GLU A 261 -8.09 24.99 22.96
CA GLU A 261 -8.96 25.14 24.13
C GLU A 261 -10.14 24.17 24.05
N LYS A 262 -10.75 24.05 22.86
CA LYS A 262 -11.93 23.19 22.66
C LYS A 262 -11.57 21.71 22.53
N CYS A 263 -10.40 21.40 21.96
CA CYS A 263 -9.92 20.06 21.66
C CYS A 263 -8.46 19.92 22.15
N PRO A 264 -8.22 19.85 23.46
CA PRO A 264 -6.86 19.88 24.00
C PRO A 264 -5.98 18.79 23.42
N ASP A 265 -6.49 17.59 23.21
CA ASP A 265 -5.69 16.46 22.75
C ASP A 265 -5.39 16.50 21.25
N LEU A 266 -6.19 17.21 20.45
CA LEU A 266 -6.09 17.19 18.99
C LEU A 266 -4.77 17.81 18.51
N ILE A 267 -4.09 17.15 17.56
CA ILE A 267 -2.88 17.69 16.94
C ILE A 267 -3.30 18.78 15.95
N VAL A 268 -2.66 19.95 16.04
CA VAL A 268 -2.83 21.03 15.06
C VAL A 268 -1.59 21.08 14.18
N ASN A 269 -1.78 20.77 12.89
CA ASN A 269 -0.82 20.96 11.82
C ASN A 269 -1.16 22.27 11.10
N MET A 270 -0.22 23.21 11.03
CA MET A 270 -0.45 24.48 10.37
C MET A 270 0.22 24.56 9.01
N SER A 271 -0.44 25.22 8.07
CA SER A 271 0.14 25.44 6.76
C SER A 271 1.26 26.47 6.76
N SER A 272 2.40 26.15 6.14
CA SER A 272 3.41 27.15 5.76
C SER A 272 3.16 27.78 4.39
N ALA A 273 2.11 27.37 3.66
CA ALA A 273 1.79 27.94 2.36
C ALA A 273 1.00 29.25 2.48
N VAL A 274 0.13 29.33 3.50
CA VAL A 274 -0.77 30.45 3.80
C VAL A 274 -1.79 30.70 2.69
N GLY A 275 -1.36 31.23 1.55
CA GLY A 275 -2.16 31.58 0.39
C GLY A 275 -1.33 32.28 -0.69
N MET A 276 -1.97 32.62 -1.81
CA MET A 276 -1.30 33.24 -2.96
C MET A 276 -0.67 34.60 -2.61
N GLY A 277 0.50 34.87 -3.19
CA GLY A 277 1.18 36.17 -3.11
C GLY A 277 1.87 36.50 -1.78
N LYS A 278 2.05 35.51 -0.88
CA LYS A 278 2.78 35.71 0.38
C LYS A 278 4.29 35.51 0.19
N THR A 279 5.08 36.37 0.81
CA THR A 279 6.55 36.25 0.80
C THR A 279 7.01 35.07 1.64
N ALA A 280 8.23 34.59 1.42
CA ALA A 280 8.81 33.51 2.24
C ALA A 280 8.81 33.85 3.75
N GLU A 281 9.11 35.10 4.11
CA GLU A 281 9.10 35.58 5.50
C GLU A 281 7.70 35.54 6.12
N GLN A 282 6.67 36.01 5.39
CA GLN A 282 5.28 35.97 5.86
C GLN A 282 4.78 34.53 6.07
N ARG A 283 5.28 33.61 5.25
CA ARG A 283 4.95 32.18 5.32
C ARG A 283 5.55 31.50 6.54
N ILE A 284 6.84 31.66 6.79
CA ILE A 284 7.50 30.96 7.91
C ILE A 284 7.26 31.63 9.27
N SER A 285 7.15 32.97 9.30
CA SER A 285 7.06 33.72 10.57
C SER A 285 5.88 33.29 11.43
N GLN A 286 4.75 32.90 10.84
CA GLN A 286 3.60 32.42 11.61
C GLN A 286 3.85 31.09 12.31
N ILE A 287 4.62 30.18 11.69
CA ILE A 287 4.96 28.89 12.28
C ILE A 287 5.88 29.12 13.49
N ILE A 288 6.83 30.05 13.38
CA ILE A 288 7.77 30.39 14.47
C ILE A 288 7.07 31.16 15.59
N HIS A 289 6.05 31.96 15.25
CA HIS A 289 5.25 32.69 16.23
C HIS A 289 4.36 31.74 17.05
N VAL A 290 3.63 30.85 16.39
CA VAL A 290 2.64 29.97 17.04
C VAL A 290 3.28 28.72 17.63
N LYS A 291 4.30 28.16 16.97
CA LYS A 291 4.97 26.89 17.31
C LYS A 291 3.98 25.74 17.48
N PRO A 292 3.19 25.42 16.43
CA PRO A 292 2.31 24.26 16.45
C PRO A 292 3.10 22.96 16.60
N GLU A 293 2.42 21.85 16.89
CA GLU A 293 3.10 20.55 16.98
C GLU A 293 3.66 20.11 15.62
N MET A 294 2.94 20.42 14.53
CA MET A 294 3.34 20.14 13.16
C MET A 294 3.10 21.34 12.24
N ALA A 295 3.85 21.41 11.14
CA ALA A 295 3.57 22.34 10.06
C ALA A 295 3.89 21.71 8.69
N SER A 296 3.08 22.04 7.67
CA SER A 296 3.35 21.57 6.31
C SER A 296 4.59 22.23 5.71
N LEU A 297 5.36 21.50 4.92
CA LEU A 297 6.58 21.96 4.24
C LEU A 297 6.55 21.51 2.78
N ASN A 298 6.37 22.46 1.88
CA ASN A 298 6.23 22.19 0.45
C ASN A 298 7.60 22.01 -0.21
N THR A 299 7.74 20.96 -1.04
CA THR A 299 9.06 20.45 -1.46
C THR A 299 9.47 20.82 -2.89
N ASN A 300 8.57 21.40 -3.68
CA ASN A 300 8.84 21.78 -5.08
C ASN A 300 8.19 23.11 -5.47
N THR A 301 8.89 23.85 -6.33
CA THR A 301 8.29 24.94 -7.12
C THR A 301 7.51 24.34 -8.28
N MET A 302 6.27 24.75 -8.46
CA MET A 302 5.38 24.17 -9.48
C MET A 302 4.27 25.13 -9.91
N ASN A 303 3.64 24.87 -11.04
CA ASN A 303 2.34 25.47 -11.35
C ASN A 303 1.32 25.02 -10.30
N PHE A 304 0.44 25.93 -9.88
CA PHE A 304 -0.57 25.68 -8.87
C PHE A 304 -1.83 26.52 -9.19
N SER A 305 -2.45 26.16 -10.30
CA SER A 305 -3.45 27.01 -10.95
C SER A 305 -4.88 26.55 -10.64
N LEU A 306 -5.84 27.49 -10.62
CA LEU A 306 -7.27 27.13 -10.62
C LEU A 306 -7.73 26.94 -12.05
N VAL A 307 -8.27 25.76 -12.36
CA VAL A 307 -8.61 25.37 -13.73
C VAL A 307 -10.01 24.74 -13.81
N ASP A 308 -10.66 24.86 -14.96
CA ASP A 308 -11.77 23.98 -15.33
C ASP A 308 -11.20 22.75 -16.03
N ARG A 309 -11.27 21.59 -15.37
CA ARG A 309 -10.76 20.33 -15.92
C ARG A 309 -11.53 19.82 -17.14
N LYS A 310 -12.77 20.27 -17.37
CA LYS A 310 -13.56 19.85 -18.55
C LYS A 310 -13.14 20.59 -19.82
N SER A 311 -12.97 21.90 -19.72
CA SER A 311 -12.57 22.73 -20.87
C SER A 311 -11.06 22.94 -21.00
N GLY A 312 -10.29 22.67 -19.94
CA GLY A 312 -8.86 23.00 -19.86
C GLY A 312 -8.58 24.48 -19.58
N LYS A 313 -9.62 25.31 -19.35
CA LYS A 313 -9.45 26.74 -19.10
C LYS A 313 -8.76 27.00 -17.77
N VAL A 314 -7.72 27.85 -17.78
CA VAL A 314 -7.05 28.36 -16.58
C VAL A 314 -7.73 29.64 -16.13
N PHE A 315 -8.22 29.68 -14.89
CA PHE A 315 -8.84 30.86 -14.28
C PHE A 315 -7.86 31.69 -13.48
N ILE A 316 -6.99 31.03 -12.73
CA ILE A 316 -5.90 31.66 -11.98
C ILE A 316 -4.62 30.95 -12.37
N ASP A 317 -3.71 31.66 -13.00
CA ASP A 317 -2.37 31.17 -13.31
C ASP A 317 -1.39 31.58 -12.21
N PHE A 318 -0.80 30.60 -11.53
CA PHE A 318 0.01 30.85 -10.35
C PHE A 318 1.16 29.85 -10.25
N VAL A 319 2.37 30.36 -10.01
CA VAL A 319 3.53 29.53 -9.64
C VAL A 319 3.61 29.49 -8.13
N PHE A 320 3.49 28.30 -7.57
CA PHE A 320 3.74 28.09 -6.16
C PHE A 320 5.24 27.90 -5.93
N GLU A 321 5.89 28.98 -5.50
CA GLU A 321 7.33 29.02 -5.30
C GLU A 321 7.76 28.34 -3.99
N ASN A 322 8.60 27.31 -4.10
CA ASN A 322 9.28 26.63 -3.00
C ASN A 322 10.69 26.22 -3.45
N THR A 323 11.59 27.21 -3.53
CA THR A 323 12.97 26.99 -3.96
C THR A 323 13.72 26.10 -2.96
N PHE A 324 14.87 25.53 -3.36
CA PHE A 324 15.74 24.79 -2.44
C PHE A 324 16.13 25.61 -1.20
N THR A 325 16.36 26.91 -1.35
CA THR A 325 16.63 27.83 -0.24
C THR A 325 15.44 27.88 0.72
N MET A 326 14.20 28.04 0.21
CA MET A 326 13.02 28.04 1.07
C MET A 326 12.83 26.69 1.78
N LEU A 327 12.96 25.58 1.06
CA LEU A 327 12.84 24.23 1.65
C LEU A 327 13.86 24.02 2.78
N GLN A 328 15.11 24.46 2.57
CA GLN A 328 16.16 24.40 3.57
C GLN A 328 15.85 25.30 4.78
N ASP A 329 15.56 26.57 4.54
CA ASP A 329 15.44 27.57 5.60
C ASP A 329 14.18 27.34 6.43
N PHE A 330 13.06 26.97 5.80
CA PHE A 330 11.82 26.63 6.51
C PHE A 330 12.00 25.34 7.31
N GLY A 331 12.61 24.32 6.71
CA GLY A 331 12.86 23.06 7.40
C GLY A 331 13.73 23.24 8.65
N LYS A 332 14.83 24.02 8.55
CA LYS A 332 15.67 24.35 9.71
C LYS A 332 14.90 25.13 10.77
N ALA A 333 14.19 26.18 10.37
CA ALA A 333 13.44 27.01 11.31
C ALA A 333 12.34 26.24 12.05
N MET A 334 11.65 25.32 11.37
CA MET A 334 10.66 24.42 11.98
C MET A 334 11.31 23.50 13.03
N GLU A 335 12.38 22.79 12.65
CA GLU A 335 13.07 21.85 13.54
C GLU A 335 13.68 22.56 14.76
N GLU A 336 14.30 23.74 14.57
CA GLU A 336 14.83 24.57 15.66
C GLU A 336 13.74 25.08 16.61
N ALA A 337 12.56 25.40 16.08
CA ALA A 337 11.38 25.74 16.88
C ALA A 337 10.73 24.50 17.53
N GLY A 338 11.18 23.30 17.19
CA GLY A 338 10.63 22.02 17.62
C GLY A 338 9.22 21.76 17.08
N VAL A 339 8.94 22.28 15.88
CA VAL A 339 7.75 22.04 15.05
C VAL A 339 8.10 20.95 14.05
N LYS A 340 7.34 19.86 14.02
CA LYS A 340 7.63 18.73 13.13
C LYS A 340 7.16 19.04 11.69
N PRO A 341 8.04 19.00 10.67
CA PRO A 341 7.61 19.18 9.29
C PRO A 341 6.76 18.00 8.78
N GLU A 342 5.67 18.29 8.07
CA GLU A 342 4.98 17.36 7.17
C GLU A 342 5.38 17.72 5.72
N MET A 343 6.18 16.89 5.07
CA MET A 343 6.70 17.17 3.73
C MET A 343 5.64 16.90 2.66
N GLU A 344 5.14 17.97 2.04
CA GLU A 344 4.13 17.91 0.99
C GLU A 344 4.77 17.53 -0.34
N LEU A 345 4.36 16.39 -0.90
CA LEU A 345 4.87 15.82 -2.14
C LEU A 345 3.78 15.85 -3.22
N TYR A 346 3.96 16.72 -4.21
CA TYR A 346 3.04 16.86 -5.34
C TYR A 346 3.44 16.02 -6.56
N ASP A 347 4.69 15.57 -6.59
CA ASP A 347 5.30 14.70 -7.59
C ASP A 347 6.57 14.04 -7.04
N MET A 348 7.21 13.19 -7.84
CA MET A 348 8.47 12.53 -7.45
C MET A 348 9.63 13.51 -7.26
N GLY A 349 9.65 14.62 -8.01
CA GLY A 349 10.68 15.64 -7.89
C GLY A 349 10.68 16.30 -6.51
N GLY A 350 9.53 16.50 -5.89
CA GLY A 350 9.42 16.95 -4.50
C GLY A 350 10.13 16.02 -3.51
N LEU A 351 10.01 14.70 -3.69
CA LEU A 351 10.69 13.72 -2.85
C LEU A 351 12.21 13.78 -3.06
N ASP A 352 12.66 13.84 -4.31
CA ASP A 352 14.09 13.95 -4.65
C ASP A 352 14.70 15.27 -4.14
N ASN A 353 13.94 16.36 -4.20
CA ASN A 353 14.35 17.65 -3.64
C ASN A 353 14.54 17.57 -2.13
N TRP A 354 13.57 16.99 -1.42
CA TRP A 354 13.70 16.74 0.01
C TRP A 354 14.89 15.84 0.31
N ALA A 355 15.08 14.75 -0.44
CA ALA A 355 16.17 13.79 -0.22
C ALA A 355 17.55 14.45 -0.39
N LEU A 356 17.68 15.41 -1.30
CA LEU A 356 18.88 16.24 -1.43
C LEU A 356 19.13 17.10 -0.19
N ILE A 357 18.11 17.85 0.26
CA ILE A 357 18.22 18.74 1.42
C ILE A 357 18.42 17.96 2.73
N ALA A 358 17.79 16.80 2.88
CA ALA A 358 17.87 15.95 4.06
C ALA A 358 19.30 15.47 4.38
N LYS A 359 20.20 15.44 3.40
CA LYS A 359 21.63 15.16 3.61
C LYS A 359 22.33 16.15 4.55
N GLN A 360 21.75 17.33 4.76
CA GLN A 360 22.25 18.31 5.72
C GLN A 360 22.01 17.91 7.19
N GLY A 361 21.19 16.88 7.45
CA GLY A 361 21.09 16.23 8.77
C GLY A 361 20.23 16.96 9.81
N PHE A 362 19.44 17.96 9.43
CA PHE A 362 18.60 18.71 10.38
C PHE A 362 17.16 18.19 10.50
N PHE A 363 16.65 17.39 9.56
CA PHE A 363 15.32 16.79 9.69
C PHE A 363 15.34 15.64 10.71
N THR A 364 14.42 15.68 11.68
CA THR A 364 14.32 14.66 12.73
C THR A 364 13.51 13.46 12.25
N ARG A 365 13.91 12.25 12.64
CA ARG A 365 13.13 11.02 12.39
C ARG A 365 11.98 10.86 13.41
N PRO A 366 10.90 10.11 13.07
CA PRO A 366 10.55 9.63 11.73
C PRO A 366 10.23 10.80 10.80
N PHE A 367 10.42 10.60 9.50
CA PHE A 367 10.06 11.57 8.47
C PHE A 367 8.58 11.41 8.12
N ASN A 368 7.82 12.50 8.07
CA ASN A 368 6.39 12.49 7.77
C ASN A 368 6.13 13.13 6.42
N PHE A 369 5.72 12.34 5.43
CA PHE A 369 5.38 12.83 4.10
C PHE A 369 3.87 12.91 3.91
N ASN A 370 3.39 13.78 3.03
CA ASN A 370 2.02 13.78 2.55
C ASN A 370 2.01 13.74 1.01
N PHE A 371 1.36 12.76 0.42
CA PHE A 371 1.19 12.65 -1.03
C PHE A 371 -0.04 13.47 -1.45
N VAL A 372 0.18 14.51 -2.26
CA VAL A 372 -0.86 15.45 -2.66
C VAL A 372 -1.25 15.23 -4.12
N TRP A 373 -2.43 14.65 -4.35
CA TRP A 373 -2.90 14.31 -5.69
C TRP A 373 -3.93 15.29 -6.24
N GLY A 374 -3.88 15.55 -7.54
CA GLY A 374 -4.98 16.20 -8.26
C GLY A 374 -4.95 17.73 -8.26
N VAL A 375 -3.90 18.38 -7.74
CA VAL A 375 -3.67 19.82 -7.98
C VAL A 375 -3.26 20.07 -9.43
N ALA A 376 -3.66 21.20 -10.02
CA ALA A 376 -3.28 21.52 -11.40
C ALA A 376 -1.84 22.03 -11.46
N GLY A 377 -0.97 21.24 -12.09
CA GLY A 377 0.49 21.42 -12.11
C GLY A 377 1.25 20.33 -11.36
N GLY A 378 0.55 19.56 -10.52
CA GLY A 378 1.09 18.36 -9.86
C GLY A 378 0.60 17.06 -10.51
N GLN A 379 0.87 15.93 -9.85
CA GLN A 379 0.42 14.63 -10.34
C GLN A 379 -1.07 14.41 -10.06
N ALA A 380 -1.81 14.01 -11.09
CA ALA A 380 -3.15 13.42 -10.92
C ALA A 380 -3.04 12.04 -10.25
N PHE A 381 -4.06 11.65 -9.48
CA PHE A 381 -4.04 10.35 -8.82
C PHE A 381 -4.01 9.21 -9.83
N ARG A 382 -2.98 8.36 -9.74
CA ARG A 382 -2.83 7.12 -10.51
C ARG A 382 -2.22 6.05 -9.60
N PRO A 383 -2.79 4.83 -9.49
CA PRO A 383 -2.26 3.80 -8.60
C PRO A 383 -0.78 3.47 -8.83
N ASP A 384 -0.32 3.45 -10.08
CA ASP A 384 1.09 3.16 -10.39
C ASP A 384 2.04 4.28 -9.93
N ALA A 385 1.63 5.54 -10.10
CA ALA A 385 2.39 6.69 -9.62
C ALA A 385 2.46 6.70 -8.09
N PHE A 386 1.33 6.38 -7.44
CA PHE A 386 1.24 6.23 -5.99
C PHE A 386 2.22 5.18 -5.47
N MET A 387 2.22 3.97 -6.06
CA MET A 387 3.10 2.89 -5.63
C MET A 387 4.58 3.21 -5.87
N THR A 388 4.87 3.91 -6.97
CA THR A 388 6.23 4.38 -7.26
C THR A 388 6.71 5.35 -6.17
N MET A 389 5.89 6.34 -5.80
CA MET A 389 6.23 7.30 -4.74
C MET A 389 6.38 6.63 -3.37
N LYS A 390 5.48 5.71 -3.01
CA LYS A 390 5.59 4.89 -1.79
C LYS A 390 6.90 4.12 -1.72
N HIS A 391 7.31 3.47 -2.81
CA HIS A 391 8.53 2.67 -2.84
C HIS A 391 9.82 3.51 -2.80
N ALA A 392 9.74 4.80 -3.14
CA ALA A 392 10.87 5.71 -3.09
C ALA A 392 11.09 6.33 -1.69
N LEU A 393 10.14 6.17 -0.76
CA LEU A 393 10.26 6.72 0.60
C LEU A 393 11.45 6.13 1.35
N PRO A 394 12.15 6.93 2.18
CA PRO A 394 13.20 6.42 3.04
C PRO A 394 12.65 5.48 4.13
N GLU A 395 13.47 4.53 4.55
CA GLU A 395 13.12 3.55 5.58
C GLU A 395 12.66 4.23 6.88
N GLY A 396 11.57 3.72 7.45
CA GLY A 396 10.96 4.22 8.68
C GLY A 396 10.18 5.52 8.54
N ALA A 397 9.98 6.04 7.32
CA ALA A 397 9.10 7.18 7.08
C ALA A 397 7.62 6.82 7.22
N ASN A 398 6.84 7.79 7.69
CA ASN A 398 5.40 7.78 7.60
C ASN A 398 4.96 8.49 6.32
N PHE A 399 3.82 8.09 5.78
CA PHE A 399 3.18 8.84 4.70
C PHE A 399 1.68 8.97 4.93
N THR A 400 1.19 10.17 4.74
CA THR A 400 -0.22 10.54 4.62
C THR A 400 -0.55 10.72 3.13
N THR A 401 -1.82 10.70 2.78
CA THR A 401 -2.26 11.01 1.42
C THR A 401 -3.51 11.86 1.45
N CYS A 402 -3.56 12.88 0.60
CA CYS A 402 -4.78 13.61 0.25
C CYS A 402 -4.97 13.64 -1.27
N GLY A 403 -6.20 13.89 -1.70
CA GLY A 403 -6.53 14.10 -3.11
C GLY A 403 -7.54 15.22 -3.26
N VAL A 404 -7.41 16.00 -4.34
CA VAL A 404 -8.30 17.13 -4.60
C VAL A 404 -9.58 16.66 -5.31
N GLY A 405 -10.73 17.05 -4.76
CA GLY A 405 -12.04 16.76 -5.33
C GLY A 405 -12.28 15.25 -5.51
N THR A 406 -12.49 14.82 -6.75
CA THR A 406 -12.78 13.42 -7.08
C THR A 406 -11.64 12.45 -6.77
N ASP A 407 -10.41 12.95 -6.63
CA ASP A 407 -9.25 12.12 -6.31
C ASP A 407 -9.15 11.78 -4.82
N GLN A 408 -9.87 12.49 -3.93
CA GLN A 408 -9.75 12.35 -2.48
C GLN A 408 -9.99 10.91 -2.00
N PHE A 409 -11.20 10.37 -2.20
CA PHE A 409 -11.57 9.06 -1.67
C PHE A 409 -10.81 7.90 -2.32
N PRO A 410 -10.59 7.88 -3.65
CA PRO A 410 -9.69 6.89 -4.27
C PRO A 410 -8.27 6.91 -3.69
N ALA A 411 -7.68 8.10 -3.51
CA ALA A 411 -6.31 8.23 -3.03
C ALA A 411 -6.15 7.81 -1.57
N ILE A 412 -7.03 8.25 -0.67
CA ILE A 412 -6.96 7.84 0.74
C ILE A 412 -7.26 6.35 0.93
N THR A 413 -8.12 5.76 0.09
CA THR A 413 -8.39 4.32 0.11
C THR A 413 -7.13 3.54 -0.25
N MET A 414 -6.44 3.96 -1.32
CA MET A 414 -5.15 3.38 -1.70
C MET A 414 -4.11 3.55 -0.58
N SER A 415 -4.07 4.72 0.07
CA SER A 415 -3.19 4.95 1.23
C SER A 415 -3.48 4.00 2.38
N SER A 416 -4.74 3.80 2.74
CA SER A 416 -5.15 2.85 3.78
C SER A 416 -4.64 1.43 3.48
N LEU A 417 -4.86 0.96 2.24
CA LEU A 417 -4.41 -0.35 1.77
C LEU A 417 -2.88 -0.49 1.71
N ALA A 418 -2.18 0.61 1.41
CA ALA A 418 -0.73 0.65 1.30
C ALA A 418 0.00 0.83 2.65
N GLY A 419 -0.73 0.91 3.77
CA GLY A 419 -0.17 1.08 5.11
C GLY A 419 0.08 2.54 5.53
N GLY A 420 -0.41 3.51 4.77
CA GLY A 420 -0.28 4.94 5.03
C GLY A 420 -1.37 5.51 5.94
N HIS A 421 -1.45 6.84 5.96
CA HIS A 421 -2.44 7.64 6.69
C HIS A 421 -3.34 8.41 5.71
N MET A 422 -4.47 8.91 6.19
CA MET A 422 -5.48 9.54 5.35
C MET A 422 -5.69 11.00 5.71
N ARG A 423 -5.81 11.86 4.71
CA ARG A 423 -6.22 13.26 4.88
C ARG A 423 -7.47 13.54 4.05
N VAL A 424 -8.47 14.12 4.70
CA VAL A 424 -9.78 14.51 4.15
C VAL A 424 -10.16 15.90 4.66
N GLY A 425 -11.26 16.48 4.19
CA GLY A 425 -11.80 17.75 4.69
C GLY A 425 -12.10 18.76 3.59
N LEU A 426 -12.75 19.87 3.95
CA LEU A 426 -13.27 20.85 2.98
C LEU A 426 -12.17 21.62 2.24
N GLU A 427 -10.94 21.61 2.76
CA GLU A 427 -9.76 22.08 2.03
C GLU A 427 -9.57 21.33 0.71
N ASP A 428 -9.66 20.00 0.76
CA ASP A 428 -9.30 19.14 -0.35
C ASP A 428 -10.51 18.80 -1.23
N ASN A 429 -11.71 18.69 -0.64
CA ASN A 429 -12.94 18.34 -1.35
C ASN A 429 -14.17 18.90 -0.65
N ILE A 430 -15.11 19.50 -1.38
CA ILE A 430 -16.34 20.05 -0.82
C ILE A 430 -17.51 19.05 -0.76
N ARG A 431 -17.31 17.81 -1.23
CA ARG A 431 -18.35 16.78 -1.35
C ARG A 431 -17.97 15.48 -0.67
N ILE A 432 -18.98 14.72 -0.27
CA ILE A 432 -18.82 13.33 0.18
C ILE A 432 -18.95 12.36 -1.01
N PRO A 433 -18.66 11.05 -0.86
CA PRO A 433 -18.66 10.09 -1.98
C PRO A 433 -19.99 9.97 -2.74
N THR A 434 -21.12 10.32 -2.10
CA THR A 434 -22.45 10.35 -2.74
C THR A 434 -22.59 11.49 -3.75
N GLY A 435 -21.64 12.43 -3.78
CA GLY A 435 -21.69 13.65 -4.59
C GLY A 435 -22.40 14.81 -3.90
N GLU A 436 -23.02 14.61 -2.74
CA GLU A 436 -23.62 15.67 -1.94
C GLU A 436 -22.56 16.60 -1.34
N LEU A 437 -22.91 17.86 -1.10
CA LEU A 437 -22.02 18.77 -0.37
C LEU A 437 -21.83 18.26 1.06
N ALA A 438 -20.57 18.21 1.49
CA ALA A 438 -20.25 17.83 2.86
C ALA A 438 -20.78 18.88 3.84
N LYS A 439 -21.43 18.46 4.93
CA LYS A 439 -21.98 19.36 5.96
C LYS A 439 -20.92 19.98 6.89
N GLY A 440 -19.68 19.55 6.71
CA GLY A 440 -18.50 19.92 7.49
C GLY A 440 -17.37 18.97 7.16
N SER A 441 -16.16 19.26 7.64
CA SER A 441 -15.02 18.36 7.41
C SER A 441 -15.23 17.01 8.12
N TYR A 442 -15.97 17.01 9.23
CA TYR A 442 -16.27 15.81 10.02
C TYR A 442 -17.00 14.71 9.23
N GLU A 443 -17.88 15.06 8.29
CA GLU A 443 -18.63 14.07 7.51
C GLU A 443 -17.69 13.27 6.60
N GLN A 444 -16.62 13.90 6.10
CA GLN A 444 -15.58 13.21 5.34
C GLN A 444 -14.68 12.36 6.24
N VAL A 445 -14.45 12.79 7.49
CA VAL A 445 -13.77 11.98 8.50
C VAL A 445 -14.55 10.69 8.77
N GLU A 446 -15.88 10.75 8.92
CA GLU A 446 -16.72 9.56 9.08
C GLU A 446 -16.59 8.58 7.90
N TRP A 447 -16.48 9.08 6.68
CA TRP A 447 -16.19 8.25 5.50
C TRP A 447 -14.78 7.65 5.55
N ALA A 448 -13.78 8.41 5.96
CA ALA A 448 -12.41 7.92 6.15
C ALA A 448 -12.34 6.83 7.24
N VAL A 449 -13.08 6.97 8.33
CA VAL A 449 -13.21 5.93 9.38
C VAL A 449 -13.84 4.66 8.82
N LYS A 450 -14.90 4.76 8.00
CA LYS A 450 -15.49 3.59 7.34
C LYS A 450 -14.48 2.88 6.43
N ILE A 451 -13.68 3.63 5.68
CA ILE A 451 -12.60 3.07 4.84
C ILE A 451 -11.56 2.34 5.71
N ALA A 452 -11.14 2.94 6.83
CA ALA A 452 -10.22 2.29 7.78
C ALA A 452 -10.79 0.98 8.32
N GLN A 453 -12.04 0.99 8.76
CA GLN A 453 -12.74 -0.19 9.28
C GLN A 453 -12.86 -1.31 8.25
N ILE A 454 -13.23 -0.97 7.00
CA ILE A 454 -13.31 -1.94 5.89
C ILE A 454 -11.92 -2.54 5.60
N ALA A 455 -10.86 -1.74 5.68
CA ALA A 455 -9.49 -2.20 5.52
C ALA A 455 -8.94 -2.97 6.75
N GLY A 456 -9.72 -3.11 7.82
CA GLY A 456 -9.31 -3.78 9.06
C GLY A 456 -8.27 -3.00 9.87
N ARG A 457 -8.18 -1.68 9.71
CA ARG A 457 -7.23 -0.81 10.41
C ARG A 457 -7.92 0.03 11.47
N GLU A 458 -7.43 -0.02 12.70
CA GLU A 458 -7.93 0.79 13.81
C GLU A 458 -7.49 2.25 13.64
N VAL A 459 -8.38 3.20 13.95
CA VAL A 459 -8.10 4.64 13.88
C VAL A 459 -7.27 5.06 15.09
N ALA A 460 -6.22 5.84 14.85
CA ALA A 460 -5.35 6.35 15.90
C ALA A 460 -6.04 7.46 16.71
N THR A 461 -5.86 7.43 18.02
CA THR A 461 -6.10 8.60 18.87
C THR A 461 -5.03 9.68 18.63
N PRO A 462 -5.25 10.94 19.05
CA PRO A 462 -4.21 11.98 18.95
C PRO A 462 -2.87 11.59 19.62
N ASP A 463 -2.89 10.94 20.78
CA ASP A 463 -1.65 10.54 21.46
C ASP A 463 -0.90 9.41 20.75
N GLU A 464 -1.63 8.48 20.15
CA GLU A 464 -1.04 7.45 19.29
C GLU A 464 -0.47 8.06 18.02
N ALA A 465 -1.16 9.05 17.43
CA ALA A 465 -0.67 9.81 16.30
C ALA A 465 0.62 10.57 16.65
N ARG A 466 0.72 11.19 17.84
CA ARG A 466 1.96 11.80 18.33
C ARG A 466 3.11 10.80 18.37
N ALA A 467 2.87 9.60 18.90
CA ALA A 467 3.88 8.55 18.95
C ALA A 467 4.33 8.09 17.56
N ILE A 468 3.38 7.91 16.63
CA ILE A 468 3.67 7.49 15.24
C ILE A 468 4.45 8.58 14.50
N MET A 469 4.05 9.85 14.60
CA MET A 469 4.66 10.98 13.89
C MET A 469 5.95 11.50 14.55
N GLY A 470 6.30 10.99 15.74
CA GLY A 470 7.47 11.40 16.51
C GLY A 470 7.35 12.80 17.12
N LEU A 471 6.16 13.14 17.59
CA LEU A 471 5.90 14.38 18.32
C LEU A 471 6.19 14.20 19.81
N ARG A 472 6.50 15.32 20.49
CA ARG A 472 6.68 15.32 21.94
C ARG A 472 5.35 14.96 22.62
N LYS A 473 5.40 14.04 23.59
CA LYS A 473 4.26 13.78 24.48
C LYS A 473 3.98 15.05 25.28
N ARG A 474 2.69 15.36 25.44
CA ARG A 474 2.25 16.48 26.29
C ARG A 474 2.40 16.16 27.77
#